data_AF-A0A6G3T4F1-F1
#
_entry.id   AF-A0A6G3T4F1-F1
#
_cell.length_a   1.000
_cell.length_b   1.000
_cell.length_c   1.000
_cell.angle_alpha   90.00
_cell.angle_beta   90.00
_cell.angle_gamma   90.00
#
_symmetry.space_group_name_H-M   'P 1'
#
loop_
_entity.id
_entity.type
_entity.pdbx_description
1 polymer ?
#
loop_
_entity_poly.entity_id
_entity_poly.type
_entity_poly.pdbx_seq_one_letter_code
_entity_poly.pdbx_strand_id
1 'polypeptide(L)'
;MSAGPVSAYDVVGVRGRGYRPEQVDRATAALIAERDAALDELARLTARVEELLAESARLAETVATLPVQDYAELGERAQRILALAESEAEALDADAVAAGQALRDAAEAAGRAA
;
A
#
# COMPACT_ATOMS: atom_id res chain seq x y z
N MET A 1 6.32 -18.11 -57.98
CA MET A 1 5.46 -17.49 -56.95
C MET A 1 6.39 -16.81 -55.97
N SER A 2 6.39 -15.47 -55.90
CA SER A 2 7.28 -14.77 -54.97
C SER A 2 6.67 -14.86 -53.58
N ALA A 3 7.32 -15.58 -52.67
CA ALA A 3 7.02 -15.47 -51.25
C ALA A 3 7.30 -14.01 -50.86
N GLY A 4 6.27 -13.33 -50.35
CA GLY A 4 6.46 -12.01 -49.75
C GLY A 4 7.33 -12.13 -48.49
N PRO A 5 7.85 -11.01 -47.98
CA PRO A 5 8.59 -10.99 -46.72
C PRO A 5 7.75 -11.64 -45.60
N VAL A 6 8.36 -12.57 -44.87
CA VAL A 6 7.72 -13.35 -43.80
C VAL A 6 7.97 -12.64 -42.48
N SER A 7 6.91 -12.38 -41.73
CA SER A 7 6.99 -11.79 -40.38
C SER A 7 7.59 -12.79 -39.39
N ALA A 8 8.28 -12.28 -38.36
CA ALA A 8 8.79 -13.09 -37.25
C ALA A 8 7.67 -13.77 -36.41
N TYR A 9 6.41 -13.36 -36.61
CA TYR A 9 5.22 -13.85 -35.92
C TYR A 9 4.19 -14.46 -36.89
N ASP A 10 4.66 -14.92 -38.06
CA ASP A 10 3.83 -15.57 -39.10
C ASP A 10 2.64 -14.72 -39.59
N VAL A 11 2.76 -13.40 -39.51
CA VAL A 11 1.72 -12.49 -40.01
C VAL A 11 1.83 -12.37 -41.53
N VAL A 12 0.78 -12.77 -42.24
CA VAL A 12 0.72 -12.76 -43.71
C VAL A 12 -0.32 -11.75 -44.20
N GLY A 13 0.10 -10.83 -45.05
CA GLY A 13 -0.81 -9.94 -45.78
C GLY A 13 -1.44 -10.64 -47.00
N VAL A 14 -2.73 -10.39 -47.28
CA VAL A 14 -3.43 -10.96 -48.44
C VAL A 14 -3.53 -9.90 -49.54
N ARG A 15 -2.87 -10.12 -50.69
CA ARG A 15 -2.94 -9.31 -51.95
C ARG A 15 -3.64 -7.93 -51.81
N GLY A 16 -2.93 -6.96 -51.23
CA GLY A 16 -3.38 -5.56 -51.13
C GLY A 16 -4.31 -5.23 -49.96
N ARG A 17 -4.64 -6.19 -49.09
CA ARG A 17 -5.33 -5.99 -47.81
C ARG A 17 -4.49 -6.53 -46.64
N GLY A 18 -4.60 -5.85 -45.50
CA GLY A 18 -3.89 -6.20 -44.27
C GLY A 18 -2.63 -5.36 -44.03
N TYR A 19 -2.14 -5.40 -42.80
CA TYR A 19 -0.90 -4.72 -42.41
C TYR A 19 0.32 -5.35 -43.08
N ARG A 20 1.36 -4.54 -43.36
CA ARG A 20 2.61 -5.08 -43.86
C ARG A 20 3.31 -5.87 -42.74
N PRO A 21 3.79 -7.10 -42.99
CA PRO A 21 4.48 -7.93 -42.00
C PRO A 21 5.55 -7.18 -41.19
N GLU A 22 6.36 -6.34 -41.84
CA GLU A 22 7.44 -5.57 -41.20
C GLU A 22 6.92 -4.43 -40.32
N GLN A 23 5.71 -3.92 -40.59
CA GLN A 23 5.08 -2.95 -39.70
C GLN A 23 4.63 -3.63 -38.40
N VAL A 24 4.08 -4.84 -38.53
CA VAL A 24 3.63 -5.63 -37.37
C VAL A 24 4.82 -6.09 -36.53
N ASP A 25 5.90 -6.54 -37.16
CA ASP A 25 7.11 -6.95 -36.45
C ASP A 25 7.73 -5.79 -35.66
N ARG A 26 7.85 -4.60 -36.26
CA ARG A 26 8.38 -3.42 -35.57
C ARG A 26 7.49 -2.97 -34.41
N ALA A 27 6.17 -2.96 -34.61
CA ALA A 27 5.23 -2.59 -33.56
C ALA A 27 5.28 -3.59 -32.39
N THR A 28 5.33 -4.88 -32.71
CA THR A 28 5.40 -5.95 -31.70
C THR A 28 6.72 -5.92 -30.95
N ALA A 29 7.85 -5.70 -31.64
CA ALA A 29 9.15 -5.54 -31.01
C ALA A 29 9.19 -4.34 -30.05
N ALA A 30 8.58 -3.21 -30.42
CA ALA A 30 8.46 -2.06 -29.53
C ALA A 30 7.64 -2.38 -28.27
N LEU A 31 6.47 -3.03 -28.42
CA LEU A 31 5.65 -3.44 -27.28
C LEU A 31 6.34 -4.44 -26.36
N ILE A 32 7.10 -5.38 -26.93
CA ILE A 32 7.91 -6.33 -26.18
C ILE A 32 8.98 -5.59 -25.36
N ALA A 33 9.70 -4.66 -25.98
CA ALA A 33 10.72 -3.88 -25.29
C ALA A 33 10.12 -3.02 -24.15
N GLU A 34 8.95 -2.41 -24.39
CA GLU A 34 8.22 -1.65 -23.36
C GLU A 34 7.76 -2.56 -22.21
N ARG A 35 7.23 -3.75 -22.51
CA ARG A 35 6.85 -4.74 -21.50
C ARG A 35 8.06 -5.17 -20.67
N ASP A 36 9.17 -5.50 -21.32
CA ASP A 36 10.37 -5.99 -20.64
C ASP A 36 10.94 -4.91 -19.71
N ALA A 37 10.99 -3.65 -20.17
CA ALA A 37 11.37 -2.52 -19.33
C ALA A 37 10.41 -2.32 -18.13
N ALA A 38 9.10 -2.50 -18.33
CA ALA A 38 8.12 -2.42 -17.26
C ALA A 38 8.27 -3.57 -16.25
N LEU A 39 8.65 -4.77 -16.70
CA LEU A 39 8.91 -5.92 -15.83
C LEU A 39 10.18 -5.73 -15.00
N ASP A 40 11.24 -5.18 -15.60
CA ASP A 40 12.47 -4.84 -14.88
C ASP A 40 12.21 -3.80 -13.78
N GLU A 41 11.42 -2.77 -14.11
CA GLU A 41 11.01 -1.75 -13.15
C GLU A 41 10.13 -2.33 -12.04
N LEU A 42 9.20 -3.21 -12.37
CA LEU A 42 8.37 -3.91 -11.38
C LEU A 42 9.22 -4.74 -10.42
N ALA A 43 10.22 -5.45 -10.93
CA ALA A 43 11.15 -6.23 -10.11
C ALA A 43 11.95 -5.31 -9.15
N ARG A 44 12.47 -4.20 -9.67
CA ARG A 44 13.19 -3.19 -8.86
C ARG A 44 12.32 -2.60 -7.76
N LEU A 45 11.09 -2.23 -8.08
CA LEU A 45 10.14 -1.68 -7.11
C LEU A 45 9.74 -2.73 -6.06
N THR A 46 9.53 -3.98 -6.46
CA THR A 46 9.19 -5.08 -5.54
C THR A 46 10.30 -5.28 -4.52
N ALA A 47 11.55 -5.40 -4.96
CA ALA A 47 12.70 -5.51 -4.07
C ALA A 47 12.80 -4.30 -3.12
N ARG A 48 12.55 -3.09 -3.62
CA ARG A 48 12.57 -1.89 -2.78
C ARG A 48 11.46 -1.88 -1.71
N VAL A 49 10.26 -2.37 -2.05
CA VAL A 49 9.17 -2.51 -1.09
C VAL A 49 9.52 -3.54 -0.01
N GLU A 50 10.09 -4.68 -0.38
CA GLU A 50 10.53 -5.69 0.57
C GLU A 50 11.59 -5.16 1.54
N GLU A 51 12.58 -4.40 1.05
CA GLU A 51 13.56 -3.71 1.89
C GLU A 51 12.91 -2.74 2.89
N LEU A 52 11.97 -1.92 2.42
CA LEU A 52 11.26 -0.94 3.24
C LEU A 52 10.37 -1.62 4.30
N LEU A 53 9.71 -2.72 3.94
CA LEU A 53 8.91 -3.50 4.89
C LEU A 53 9.80 -4.12 5.97
N ALA A 54 10.96 -4.67 5.58
CA ALA A 54 11.91 -5.24 6.54
C ALA A 54 12.48 -4.16 7.47
N GLU A 55 12.83 -2.97 6.95
CA GLU A 55 13.27 -1.84 7.77
C GLU A 55 12.16 -1.34 8.69
N SER A 56 10.94 -1.19 8.19
CA SER A 56 9.79 -0.79 8.99
C SER A 56 9.50 -1.77 10.12
N ALA A 57 9.64 -3.08 9.88
CA ALA A 57 9.47 -4.10 10.91
C ALA A 57 10.56 -3.98 12.00
N ARG A 58 11.83 -3.79 11.60
CA ARG A 58 12.93 -3.54 12.55
C ARG A 58 12.72 -2.28 13.39
N LEU A 59 12.25 -1.20 12.76
CA LEU A 59 11.93 0.04 13.47
C LEU A 59 10.75 -0.14 14.42
N ALA A 60 9.70 -0.85 14.00
CA ALA A 60 8.56 -1.14 14.86
C ALA A 60 8.96 -1.98 16.08
N GLU A 61 9.81 -2.99 15.91
CA GLU A 61 10.39 -3.77 17.00
C GLU A 61 11.22 -2.87 17.93
N THR A 62 12.08 -2.02 17.36
CA THR A 62 12.90 -1.07 18.15
C THR A 62 12.00 -0.16 18.99
N VAL A 63 10.98 0.45 18.39
CA VAL A 63 10.01 1.31 19.09
C VAL A 63 9.26 0.54 20.17
N ALA A 64 8.87 -0.72 19.93
CA ALA A 64 8.22 -1.56 20.93
C ALA A 64 9.12 -1.88 22.13
N THR A 65 10.44 -1.86 21.96
CA THR A 65 11.41 -2.02 23.07
C THR A 65 11.76 -0.74 23.80
N LEU A 66 11.39 0.44 23.25
CA LEU A 66 11.66 1.69 23.94
C LEU A 66 10.82 1.76 25.22
N PRO A 67 11.42 2.15 26.35
CA PRO A 67 10.65 2.37 27.56
C PRO A 67 9.63 3.48 27.32
N VAL A 68 8.48 3.38 27.99
CA VAL A 68 7.53 4.50 28.07
C VAL A 68 8.31 5.70 28.59
N GLN A 69 8.32 6.77 27.80
CA GLN A 69 9.11 7.94 28.11
C GLN A 69 8.47 8.69 29.28
N ASP A 70 9.16 8.73 30.42
CA ASP A 70 8.72 9.45 31.63
C ASP A 70 9.17 10.91 31.64
N TYR A 71 9.98 11.32 30.66
CA TYR A 71 10.57 12.67 30.52
C TYR A 71 11.25 13.16 31.81
N ALA A 72 11.77 12.26 32.66
CA ALA A 72 12.38 12.63 33.94
C ALA A 72 13.56 13.60 33.78
N GLU A 73 14.33 13.45 32.71
CA GLU A 73 15.47 14.32 32.38
C GLU A 73 15.07 15.78 32.08
N LEU A 74 13.80 16.02 31.72
CA LEU A 74 13.25 17.37 31.49
C LEU A 74 12.73 18.04 32.77
N GLY A 75 12.74 17.32 33.89
CA GLY A 75 12.39 17.81 35.22
C GLY A 75 10.89 17.74 35.56
N GLU A 76 10.58 18.08 36.81
CA GLU A 76 9.25 17.88 37.43
C GLU A 76 8.09 18.55 36.68
N ARG A 77 8.34 19.70 36.02
CA ARG A 77 7.30 20.37 35.22
C ARG A 77 6.88 19.51 34.02
N ALA A 78 7.82 18.88 33.33
CA ALA A 78 7.51 18.02 32.19
C ALA A 78 6.73 16.78 32.64
N GLN A 79 7.13 16.16 33.76
CA GLN A 79 6.40 15.03 34.35
C GLN A 79 4.96 15.38 34.73
N ARG A 80 4.72 16.56 35.32
CA ARG A 80 3.35 17.02 35.62
C ARG A 80 2.49 17.21 34.36
N ILE A 81 3.09 17.69 33.27
CA ILE A 81 2.39 17.83 31.99
C ILE A 81 2.04 16.46 31.41
N LEU A 82 2.98 15.51 31.46
CA LEU A 82 2.74 14.12 31.05
C LEU A 82 1.60 13.50 31.86
N ALA A 83 1.67 13.56 33.19
CA ALA A 83 0.66 12.98 34.08
C ALA A 83 -0.73 13.59 33.87
N LEU A 84 -0.80 14.91 33.61
CA LEU A 84 -2.06 15.56 33.25
C LEU A 84 -2.60 15.01 31.93
N ALA A 85 -1.78 14.94 30.89
CA ALA A 85 -2.18 14.44 29.58
C ALA A 85 -2.62 12.96 29.63
N GLU A 86 -1.94 12.11 30.41
CA GLU A 86 -2.32 10.72 30.64
C GLU A 86 -3.70 10.64 31.33
N SER A 87 -3.92 11.44 32.37
CA SER A 87 -5.22 11.47 33.07
C SER A 87 -6.37 11.94 32.17
N GLU A 88 -6.12 12.92 31.29
CA GLU A 88 -7.12 13.39 30.31
C GLU A 88 -7.41 12.33 29.25
N ALA A 89 -6.40 11.60 28.79
CA ALA A 89 -6.55 10.52 27.83
C ALA A 89 -7.37 9.34 28.42
N GLU A 90 -7.09 8.95 29.66
CA GLU A 90 -7.85 7.91 30.37
C GLU A 90 -9.33 8.32 30.54
N ALA A 91 -9.58 9.57 30.94
CA ALA A 91 -10.94 10.09 31.07
C ALA A 91 -11.68 10.07 29.71
N LEU A 92 -11.02 10.51 28.64
CA LEU A 92 -11.59 10.54 27.29
C LEU A 92 -11.93 9.12 26.78
N ASP A 93 -11.07 8.14 27.01
CA ASP A 93 -11.32 6.76 26.62
C ASP A 93 -12.49 6.15 27.40
N ALA A 94 -12.54 6.37 28.72
CA ALA A 94 -13.65 5.94 29.56
C ALA A 94 -14.98 6.54 29.09
N ASP A 95 -14.99 7.84 28.77
CA ASP A 95 -16.17 8.53 28.25
C ASP A 95 -16.60 7.99 26.88
N ALA A 96 -15.64 7.71 25.99
CA ALA A 96 -15.91 7.13 24.67
C ALA A 96 -16.51 5.71 24.77
N VAL A 97 -15.96 4.88 25.67
CA VAL A 97 -16.49 3.54 25.95
C VAL A 97 -17.91 3.62 26.51
N ALA A 98 -18.15 4.50 27.48
CA ALA A 98 -19.47 4.70 28.07
C ALA A 98 -20.49 5.21 27.04
N ALA A 99 -20.11 6.17 26.19
CA ALA A 99 -20.95 6.66 25.11
C ALA A 99 -21.28 5.55 24.10
N GLY A 100 -20.28 4.74 23.72
CA GLY A 100 -20.48 3.60 22.83
C GLY A 100 -21.36 2.49 23.43
N GLN A 101 -21.33 2.29 24.74
CA GLN A 101 -22.24 1.38 25.44
C GLN A 101 -23.67 1.95 25.45
N ALA A 102 -23.84 3.22 25.82
CA ALA A 102 -25.14 3.89 25.81
C ALA A 102 -25.83 3.85 24.44
N LEU A 103 -25.07 4.04 23.36
CA LEU A 103 -25.59 3.92 21.99
C LEU A 103 -26.03 2.50 21.65
N ARG A 104 -25.28 1.49 22.07
CA ARG A 104 -25.65 0.07 21.89
C ARG A 104 -26.92 -0.27 22.66
N ASP A 105 -26.98 0.10 23.94
CA ASP A 105 -28.14 -0.15 24.80
C ASP A 105 -29.41 0.50 24.25
N ALA A 106 -29.30 1.74 23.75
CA ALA A 106 -30.40 2.46 23.11
C ALA A 106 -30.88 1.75 21.83
N ALA A 107 -29.95 1.29 20.98
CA ALA A 107 -30.28 0.56 19.77
C ALA A 107 -30.97 -0.78 20.08
N GLU A 108 -30.49 -1.52 21.08
CA GLU A 108 -31.13 -2.76 21.53
C GLU A 108 -32.54 -2.53 22.09
N ALA A 109 -32.72 -1.49 22.91
CA ALA A 109 -34.02 -1.15 23.46
C ALA A 109 -35.03 -0.78 22.37
N ALA A 110 -34.60 0.00 21.36
CA ALA A 110 -35.41 0.31 20.19
C ALA A 110 -35.77 -0.95 19.39
N GLY A 111 -34.81 -1.86 19.18
CA GLY A 111 -35.04 -3.12 18.50
C GLY A 111 -36.02 -4.06 19.22
N ARG A 112 -36.04 -4.06 20.56
CA ARG A 112 -37.02 -4.82 21.36
C ARG A 112 -38.43 -4.22 21.35
N ALA A 113 -38.57 -2.95 20.99
CA ALA A 113 -39.85 -2.23 20.98
C ALA A 113 -40.54 -2.20 19.60
N ALA A 114 -39.88 -2.71 18.55
CA ALA A 114 -40.40 -2.86 17.19
C ALA A 114 -41.01 -4.25 16.97
#